data_AF-A0A358BA86-F1
#
_entry.id   AF-A0A358BA86-F1
#
_cell.length_a   1.000
_cell.length_b   1.000
_cell.length_c   1.000
_cell.angle_alpha   90.00
_cell.angle_beta   90.00
_cell.angle_gamma   90.00
#
_symmetry.space_group_name_H-M   'P 1'
#
loop_
_entity.id
_entity.type
_entity.pdbx_description
1 polymer ?
#
loop_
_entity_poly.entity_id
_entity_poly.type
_entity_poly.pdbx_seq_one_letter_code
_entity_poly.pdbx_strand_id
1 'polypeptide(L)' 'MALHEIIYVSLATREMKQAELLALLDQARVHNEAHGITGLLMYHRQEFLQLLEGERDEVEALYATICRDPRHQQVYAMW' A
#
# COMPACT_ATOMS: atom_id res chain seq x y z
N MET A 1 18.75 -3.57 -13.26
CA MET A 1 17.83 -2.47 -12.86
C MET A 1 17.93 -2.35 -11.36
N ALA A 2 17.91 -1.13 -10.81
CA ALA A 2 17.97 -0.93 -9.36
C ALA A 2 16.56 -1.13 -8.78
N LEU A 3 16.47 -1.82 -7.65
CA LEU A 3 15.23 -1.97 -6.89
C LEU A 3 14.83 -0.60 -6.33
N HIS A 4 13.56 -0.22 -6.49
CA HIS A 4 12.98 0.97 -5.87
C HIS A 4 12.04 0.54 -4.76
N GLU A 5 12.05 1.28 -3.65
CA GLU A 5 11.21 1.01 -2.49
C GLU A 5 10.54 2.29 -1.99
N ILE A 6 9.29 2.16 -1.54
CA ILE A 6 8.56 3.21 -0.83
C ILE A 6 8.00 2.59 0.44
N ILE A 7 8.35 3.19 1.57
CA ILE A 7 7.72 2.91 2.87
C ILE A 7 6.84 4.09 3.21
N TYR A 8 5.61 3.86 3.63
CA TYR A 8 4.72 4.93 4.05
C TYR A 8 3.80 4.51 5.19
N VAL A 9 3.30 5.52 5.90
CA VAL A 9 2.23 5.38 6.90
C VAL A 9 1.01 6.21 6.53
N SER A 10 -0.17 5.79 6.97
CA SER A 10 -1.42 6.54 6.77
C SER A 10 -2.47 6.14 7.81
N LEU A 11 -3.54 6.93 7.92
CA LEU A 11 -4.67 6.64 8.80
C LEU A 11 -5.87 6.16 7.98
N ALA A 12 -6.42 4.99 8.29
CA ALA A 12 -7.70 4.55 7.78
C ALA A 12 -8.80 5.56 8.16
N THR A 13 -9.74 5.82 7.26
CA THR A 13 -10.85 6.76 7.52
C THR A 13 -11.88 6.22 8.51
N ARG A 14 -11.81 4.91 8.81
CA ARG A 14 -12.57 4.23 9.85
C ARG A 14 -11.87 2.93 10.24
N GLU A 15 -12.32 2.31 11.33
CA GLU A 15 -11.96 0.92 11.61
C GLU A 15 -12.39 -0.01 10.48
N MET A 16 -11.43 -0.81 10.00
CA MET A 16 -11.65 -1.87 9.03
C MET A 16 -11.79 -3.21 9.72
N LYS A 17 -12.82 -3.96 9.34
CA LYS A 17 -13.02 -5.34 9.79
C LYS A 17 -12.03 -6.26 9.11
N GLN A 18 -11.73 -7.39 9.73
CA GLN A 18 -10.81 -8.39 9.19
C GLN A 18 -11.15 -8.80 7.75
N ALA A 19 -12.42 -9.02 7.43
CA ALA A 19 -12.85 -9.38 6.07
C ALA A 19 -12.53 -8.28 5.03
N GLU A 20 -12.59 -7.01 5.42
CA GLU A 20 -12.29 -5.87 4.52
C GLU A 20 -10.78 -5.75 4.28
N LEU A 21 -9.97 -6.04 5.31
CA LEU A 21 -8.52 -6.11 5.19
C LEU A 21 -8.08 -7.29 4.32
N LEU A 22 -8.73 -8.45 4.45
CA LEU A 22 -8.45 -9.61 3.59
C LEU A 22 -8.81 -9.31 2.12
N ALA A 23 -9.96 -8.69 1.86
CA ALA A 23 -10.34 -8.29 0.51
C ALA A 23 -9.37 -7.27 -0.10
N LEU A 24 -8.88 -6.31 0.70
CA LEU A 24 -7.83 -5.37 0.29
C LEU A 24 -6.53 -6.11 -0.05
N LEU A 25 -6.11 -7.07 0.78
CA LEU A 25 -4.90 -7.86 0.53
C LEU A 25 -5.00 -8.70 -0.74
N ASP A 26 -6.16 -9.31 -1.01
CA ASP A 26 -6.36 -10.09 -2.23
C ASP A 26 -6.30 -9.20 -3.48
N GLN A 27 -6.95 -8.02 -3.43
CA GLN A 27 -6.86 -7.03 -4.51
C GLN A 27 -5.40 -6.58 -4.74
N ALA A 28 -4.69 -6.27 -3.66
CA ALA A 28 -3.30 -5.82 -3.72
C ALA A 28 -2.40 -6.91 -4.31
N ARG A 29 -2.54 -8.17 -3.88
CA ARG A 29 -1.74 -9.30 -4.41
C ARG A 29 -1.89 -9.48 -5.91
N VAL A 30 -3.12 -9.46 -6.42
CA VAL A 30 -3.39 -9.63 -7.86
C VAL A 30 -2.77 -8.49 -8.67
N HIS A 31 -2.91 -7.25 -8.22
CA HIS A 31 -2.32 -6.10 -8.89
C HIS A 31 -0.79 -6.13 -8.84
N ASN A 32 -0.24 -6.40 -7.66
CA ASN A 32 1.19 -6.41 -7.41
C ASN A 32 1.89 -7.52 -8.21
N GLU A 33 1.32 -8.72 -8.28
CA GLU A 33 1.86 -9.82 -9.08
C GLU A 33 1.91 -9.48 -10.57
N ALA A 34 0.87 -8.82 -11.10
CA ALA A 34 0.82 -8.40 -12.50
C ALA A 34 1.86 -7.33 -12.87
N HIS A 35 2.39 -6.60 -11.89
CA HIS A 35 3.35 -5.51 -12.08
C HIS A 35 4.72 -5.78 -11.45
N GLY A 36 4.96 -6.99 -10.94
CA GLY A 36 6.24 -7.37 -10.33
C GLY A 36 6.56 -6.59 -9.05
N ILE A 37 5.53 -6.16 -8.31
CA ILE A 37 5.65 -5.43 -7.04
C ILE A 37 5.58 -6.42 -5.87
N THR A 38 6.44 -6.26 -4.87
CA THR A 38 6.41 -7.00 -3.60
C THR A 38 6.28 -6.06 -2.41
N GLY A 39 6.25 -6.61 -1.20
CA GLY A 39 6.33 -5.83 0.03
C GLY A 39 5.43 -6.34 1.16
N LEU A 40 4.98 -5.42 2.01
CA LEU A 40 4.24 -5.70 3.23
C LEU A 40 3.14 -4.65 3.44
N LEU A 41 1.96 -5.08 3.89
CA LEU A 41 0.92 -4.20 4.41
C LEU A 41 0.60 -4.59 5.86
N MET A 42 0.78 -3.65 6.78
CA MET A 42 0.42 -3.78 8.18
C MET A 42 -0.75 -2.85 8.52
N TYR A 43 -1.68 -3.35 9.33
CA TYR A 43 -2.78 -2.56 9.88
C TYR A 43 -2.86 -2.77 11.39
N HIS A 44 -2.89 -1.67 12.15
CA HIS A 44 -3.10 -1.70 13.59
C HIS A 44 -3.86 -0.44 14.04
N ARG A 45 -5.00 -0.61 14.72
CA ARG A 45 -5.78 0.51 15.31
C ARG A 45 -5.98 1.71 14.37
N GLN A 46 -6.44 1.45 13.14
CA GLN A 46 -6.65 2.46 12.09
C GLN A 46 -5.37 3.05 11.48
N GLU A 47 -4.20 2.56 11.84
CA GLU A 47 -2.94 2.95 11.21
C GLU A 47 -2.53 1.88 10.19
N PHE A 48 -2.16 2.34 8.99
CA PHE A 48 -1.48 1.53 7.99
C PHE A 48 0.01 1.86 7.98
N LEU A 49 0.81 0.82 7.82
CA LEU A 49 2.19 0.92 7.36
C LEU A 49 2.33 -0.01 6.16
N GLN A 50 2.91 0.49 5.07
CA GLN A 50 3.12 -0.31 3.87
C GLN A 50 4.51 -0.08 3.29
N LEU A 51 5.14 -1.18 2.90
CA LEU A 51 6.34 -1.25 2.08
C LEU A 51 5.94 -1.73 0.69
N LEU A 52 6.39 -1.03 -0.34
CA LEU A 52 6.30 -1.40 -1.75
C LEU A 52 7.71 -1.52 -2.31
N GLU A 53 7.99 -2.59 -3.04
CA GLU A 53 9.29 -2.84 -3.67
C GLU A 53 9.08 -3.28 -5.12
N GLY A 54 9.89 -2.79 -6.05
CA GLY A 54 9.76 -3.16 -7.46
C GLY A 54 10.53 -2.25 -8.42
N GLU A 55 10.10 -2.24 -9.68
CA GLU A 55 10.53 -1.27 -10.67
C GLU A 55 10.02 0.13 -10.28
N ARG A 56 10.80 1.18 -10.53
CA ARG A 56 10.50 2.53 -10.04
C ARG A 56 9.16 3.06 -10.56
N ASP A 57 8.93 2.98 -11.86
CA ASP A 57 7.73 3.53 -12.49
C ASP A 57 6.48 2.78 -12.02
N GLU A 58 6.57 1.45 -11.86
CA GLU A 58 5.49 0.62 -11.32
C GLU A 58 5.18 0.97 -9.84
N VAL A 59 6.20 1.13 -9.00
CA VAL A 59 6.05 1.48 -7.58
C VAL A 59 5.52 2.90 -7.42
N GLU A 60 6.06 3.88 -8.16
CA GLU A 60 5.61 5.28 -8.11
C GLU A 60 4.15 5.41 -8.62
N ALA A 61 3.77 4.67 -9.66
CA ALA A 61 2.40 4.66 -10.19
C ALA A 61 1.39 4.03 -9.20
N LEU A 62 1.73 2.90 -8.59
CA LEU A 62 0.91 2.28 -7.55
C LEU A 62 0.78 3.22 -6.34
N TYR A 63 1.89 3.79 -5.87
CA TYR A 63 1.87 4.70 -4.74
C TYR A 63 1.01 5.94 -5.00
N ALA A 64 1.05 6.52 -6.20
CA ALA A 64 0.17 7.63 -6.58
C ALA A 64 -1.32 7.25 -6.56
N THR A 65 -1.65 6.01 -6.92
CA THR A 65 -3.02 5.47 -6.84
C THR A 65 -3.45 5.30 -5.39
N ILE A 66 -2.58 4.71 -4.57
CA ILE A 66 -2.78 4.53 -3.13
C ILE A 66 -3.04 5.87 -2.44
N CYS A 67 -2.24 6.90 -2.70
CA CYS A 67 -2.40 8.23 -2.11
C CYS A 67 -3.79 8.88 -2.32
N ARG A 68 -4.59 8.39 -3.27
CA ARG A 68 -5.94 8.88 -3.59
C ARG A 68 -7.04 7.95 -3.10
N ASP A 69 -6.70 6.86 -2.45
CA ASP A 69 -7.65 5.86 -1.99
C ASP A 69 -8.53 6.42 -0.86
N PRO A 70 -9.86 6.42 -0.97
CA PRO A 70 -10.74 7.00 0.05
C PRO A 70 -10.77 6.20 1.37
N ARG A 71 -10.15 5.01 1.41
CA ARG A 71 -10.08 4.17 2.61
C ARG A 71 -9.10 4.71 3.65
N HIS A 72 -8.21 5.62 3.27
CA HIS A 72 -7.25 6.23 4.19
C HIS A 72 -7.01 7.72 3.89
N GLN A 73 -6.26 8.37 4.79
CA GLN A 73 -5.91 9.77 4.73
C GLN A 73 -4.55 9.98 5.42
N GLN A 74 -4.02 11.21 5.34
CA GLN A 74 -2.77 11.58 6.00
C GLN A 74 -1.62 10.64 5.63
N VAL A 75 -1.39 10.48 4.33
CA VAL A 75 -0.33 9.62 3.80
C VAL A 75 1.01 10.33 3.94
N TYR A 76 1.96 9.67 4.59
CA TYR A 76 3.32 10.17 4.79
C TYR A 76 4.34 9.12 4.35
N ALA A 77 5.11 9.43 3.32
CA ALA A 77 6.27 8.63 2.93
C ALA A 77 7.37 8.75 3.99
N MET A 78 7.95 7.60 4.34
CA MET A 78 9.18 7.49 5.13
C MET A 78 10.34 7.44 4.13
N TRP A 79 11.28 8.36 4.29
CA TRP A 79 12.45 8.58 3.43
C TRP A 79 13.45 7.43 3.42
#